data_AF-A0A7Z0T628-F1
#
_entry.id   AF-A0A7Z0T628-F1
#
_cell.length_a   1.000
_cell.length_b   1.000
_cell.length_c   1.000
_cell.angle_alpha   90.00
_cell.angle_beta   90.00
_cell.angle_gamma   90.00
#
_symmetry.space_group_name_H-M   'P 1'
#
loop_
_entity.id
_entity.type
_entity.pdbx_description
1 polymer ?
#
loop_
_entity_poly.entity_id
_entity_poly.type
_entity_poly.pdbx_seq_one_letter_code
_entity_poly.pdbx_strand_id
1 'polypeptide(L)'
;MKPRVKQCKKCGELDEDGSSRIEGGRYLSCRLKIYDAGNFNILKEAPLRLKLLLGGTSLLFLALSIYAISHQHLVLPGGARTRDWRVEFSGLGALVPAFSLILFSVSFLSLIISNYLRDPNEEVLKKIIKNCFYAGWVLYFISIFFFGKEYRR
;
A
#
# COMPACT_ATOMS: atom_id res chain seq x y z
N MET A 1 23.87 38.67 -26.42
CA MET A 1 22.88 38.64 -25.32
C MET A 1 23.21 37.46 -24.42
N LYS A 2 23.54 37.67 -23.12
CA LYS A 2 23.80 36.56 -22.18
C LYS A 2 22.46 35.86 -21.86
N PRO A 3 22.36 34.52 -21.96
CA PRO A 3 21.15 33.81 -21.56
C PRO A 3 20.94 33.98 -20.05
N ARG A 4 19.72 34.36 -19.66
CA ARG A 4 19.33 34.46 -18.24
C ARG A 4 19.22 33.04 -17.68
N VAL A 5 20.26 32.58 -17.01
CA VAL A 5 20.27 31.32 -16.27
C VAL A 5 19.16 31.40 -15.21
N LYS A 6 18.19 30.48 -15.28
CA LYS A 6 17.06 30.45 -14.34
C LYS A 6 17.46 29.59 -13.14
N GLN A 7 17.28 30.13 -11.94
CA GLN A 7 17.60 29.43 -10.69
C GLN A 7 16.34 28.89 -10.02
N CYS A 8 16.40 27.66 -9.54
CA CYS A 8 15.33 27.06 -8.75
C CYS A 8 15.27 27.61 -7.32
N LYS A 9 14.12 28.16 -6.92
CA LYS A 9 13.92 28.71 -5.57
C LYS A 9 14.08 27.70 -4.42
N LYS A 10 13.99 26.40 -4.68
CA LYS A 10 14.01 25.35 -3.63
C LYS A 10 15.35 24.62 -3.54
N CYS A 11 15.96 24.37 -4.68
CA CYS A 11 17.14 23.54 -4.82
C CYS A 11 18.41 24.35 -5.10
N GLY A 12 18.29 25.64 -5.41
CA GLY A 12 19.42 26.53 -5.65
C GLY A 12 20.19 26.23 -6.94
N GLU A 13 19.94 25.09 -7.56
CA GLU A 13 20.57 24.60 -8.79
C GLU A 13 20.23 25.50 -9.98
N LEU A 14 21.26 25.76 -10.79
CA LEU A 14 21.24 26.64 -11.96
C LEU A 14 20.97 25.79 -13.20
N ASP A 15 20.01 26.21 -14.01
CA ASP A 15 19.70 25.54 -15.27
C ASP A 15 20.72 25.93 -16.35
N GLU A 16 21.89 25.29 -16.34
CA GLU A 16 22.95 25.55 -17.30
C GLU A 16 22.60 25.05 -18.71
N ASP A 17 21.83 23.96 -18.81
CA ASP A 17 21.48 23.32 -20.09
C ASP A 17 20.23 23.88 -20.76
N GLY A 18 19.46 24.74 -20.08
CA GLY A 18 18.22 25.34 -20.60
C GLY A 18 17.13 24.32 -21.00
N SER A 19 17.32 23.05 -20.63
CA SER A 19 16.46 21.93 -21.00
C SER A 19 15.29 21.73 -20.03
N SER A 20 15.36 22.39 -18.87
CA SER A 20 14.40 22.14 -17.81
C SER A 20 13.16 23.04 -17.95
N ARG A 21 11.98 22.41 -18.01
CA ARG A 21 10.70 23.14 -17.97
C ARG A 21 10.50 23.73 -16.57
N ILE A 22 11.00 24.96 -16.38
CA ILE A 22 10.76 25.78 -15.19
C ILE A 22 9.44 26.52 -15.39
N GLU A 23 8.37 25.98 -14.81
CA GLU A 23 7.07 26.63 -14.70
C GLU A 23 6.91 27.19 -13.27
N GLY A 24 6.60 28.48 -13.14
CA GLY A 24 6.39 29.12 -11.84
C GLY A 24 7.63 29.25 -10.93
N GLY A 25 8.85 29.16 -11.49
CA GLY A 25 10.11 29.36 -10.74
C GLY A 25 10.59 28.14 -9.93
N ARG A 26 10.10 26.94 -10.24
CA ARG A 26 10.57 25.66 -9.68
C ARG A 26 10.79 24.65 -10.80
N TYR A 27 11.77 23.75 -10.64
CA TYR A 27 11.88 22.58 -11.52
C TYR A 27 10.66 21.67 -11.37
N LEU A 28 10.21 21.09 -12.48
CA LEU A 28 9.16 20.07 -12.50
C LEU A 28 9.50 18.88 -11.59
N SER A 29 10.77 18.45 -11.57
CA SER A 29 11.27 17.37 -10.69
C SER A 29 11.11 17.70 -9.19
N CYS A 30 11.40 18.95 -8.81
CA CYS A 30 11.20 19.45 -7.44
C CYS A 30 9.72 19.55 -7.07
N ARG A 31 8.83 19.75 -8.05
CA ARG A 31 7.38 19.78 -7.85
C ARG A 31 6.83 18.36 -7.68
N LEU A 32 7.28 17.40 -8.50
CA LEU A 32 6.93 15.98 -8.38
C LEU A 32 7.30 15.42 -6.99
N LYS A 33 8.50 15.71 -6.48
CA LYS A 33 8.91 15.33 -5.11
C LYS A 33 7.97 15.86 -4.01
N ILE A 34 7.31 17.00 -4.22
CA ILE A 34 6.36 17.57 -3.25
C ILE A 34 5.03 16.81 -3.28
N TYR A 35 4.54 16.42 -4.45
CA TYR A 35 3.31 15.64 -4.57
C TYR A 35 3.47 14.25 -3.94
N ASP A 36 4.61 13.59 -4.11
CA ASP A 36 4.88 12.27 -3.51
C ASP A 36 5.14 12.33 -1.99
N ALA A 37 5.66 13.46 -1.48
CA ALA A 37 5.78 13.70 -0.04
C ALA A 37 4.43 14.08 0.61
N GLY A 38 3.56 14.77 -0.14
CA GLY A 38 2.25 15.22 0.35
C GLY A 38 1.31 14.08 0.71
N ASN A 39 1.35 12.97 -0.02
CA ASN A 39 0.41 11.86 0.19
C ASN A 39 0.68 11.04 1.48
N PHE A 40 1.93 11.00 1.96
CA PHE A 40 2.30 10.32 3.21
C PHE A 40 2.29 11.23 4.44
N ASN A 41 2.44 12.54 4.26
CA ASN A 41 2.29 13.50 5.36
C ASN A 41 0.87 13.48 5.97
N ILE A 42 -0.15 13.11 5.18
CA ILE A 42 -1.53 12.91 5.66
C ILE A 42 -1.60 11.88 6.80
N LEU A 43 -0.74 10.86 6.79
CA LEU A 43 -0.72 9.83 7.82
C LEU A 43 0.18 10.15 9.02
N LYS A 44 1.12 11.08 8.84
CA LYS A 44 1.99 11.59 9.91
C LYS A 44 1.20 12.45 10.90
N GLU A 45 0.26 13.24 10.38
CA GLU A 45 -0.74 14.01 11.16
C GLU A 45 -1.98 13.18 11.50
N ALA A 46 -2.05 11.91 11.07
CA ALA A 46 -3.23 11.13 11.32
C ALA A 46 -3.47 10.93 12.83
N PRO A 47 -4.74 11.03 13.25
CA PRO A 47 -5.10 10.84 14.65
C PRO A 47 -4.63 9.45 15.10
N LEU A 48 -4.22 9.34 16.37
CA LEU A 48 -3.82 8.06 17.00
C LEU A 48 -4.82 6.92 16.73
N ARG A 49 -6.10 7.27 16.59
CA ARG A 49 -7.19 6.37 16.19
C ARG A 49 -6.91 5.65 14.87
N LEU A 50 -6.39 6.33 13.85
CA LEU A 50 -6.09 5.69 12.56
C LEU A 50 -4.94 4.70 12.67
N LYS A 51 -3.91 5.02 13.45
CA LYS A 51 -2.76 4.12 13.69
C LYS A 51 -3.19 2.86 14.45
N LEU A 52 -4.02 3.03 15.47
CA LEU A 52 -4.63 1.91 16.20
C LEU A 52 -5.54 1.07 15.30
N LEU A 53 -6.34 1.72 14.45
CA LEU A 53 -7.18 1.01 13.48
C LEU A 53 -6.33 0.18 12.52
N LEU A 54 -5.31 0.77 11.88
CA LEU A 54 -4.41 0.05 10.97
C LEU A 54 -3.69 -1.12 11.67
N GLY A 55 -3.21 -0.89 12.90
CA GLY A 55 -2.57 -1.94 13.69
C GLY A 55 -3.53 -3.08 14.01
N GLY A 56 -4.76 -2.73 14.41
CA GLY A 56 -5.83 -3.69 14.65
C GLY A 56 -6.20 -4.50 13.41
N THR A 57 -6.36 -3.86 12.25
CA THR A 57 -6.63 -4.59 11.00
C THR A 57 -5.47 -5.48 10.57
N SER A 58 -4.22 -5.04 10.75
CA SER A 58 -3.05 -5.88 10.47
C SER A 58 -3.04 -7.14 11.34
N LEU A 59 -3.28 -6.99 12.64
CA LEU A 59 -3.35 -8.12 13.58
C LEU A 59 -4.50 -9.06 13.22
N LEU A 60 -5.66 -8.51 12.84
CA LEU A 60 -6.80 -9.30 12.39
C LEU A 60 -6.46 -10.13 11.14
N PHE A 61 -5.79 -9.53 10.15
CA PHE A 61 -5.37 -10.26 8.94
C PHE A 61 -4.37 -11.37 9.26
N LEU A 62 -3.43 -11.12 10.17
CA LEU A 62 -2.53 -12.17 10.66
C LEU A 62 -3.30 -13.29 11.34
N ALA A 63 -4.21 -12.98 12.26
CA ALA A 63 -5.02 -13.96 12.96
C ALA A 63 -5.84 -14.83 11.99
N LEU A 64 -6.48 -14.20 10.99
CA LEU A 64 -7.21 -14.90 9.93
C LEU A 64 -6.30 -15.78 9.07
N SER A 65 -5.09 -15.32 8.76
CA SER A 65 -4.12 -16.12 8.00
C SER A 65 -3.63 -17.34 8.78
N ILE A 66 -3.36 -17.18 10.09
CA ILE A 66 -2.97 -18.29 10.97
C ILE A 66 -4.12 -19.28 11.06
N TYR A 67 -5.35 -18.79 11.28
CA TYR A 67 -6.54 -19.62 11.30
C TYR A 67 -6.69 -20.44 10.01
N ALA A 68 -6.57 -19.78 8.86
CA ALA A 68 -6.66 -20.40 7.53
C ALA A 68 -5.62 -21.52 7.33
N ILE A 69 -4.38 -21.30 7.77
CA ILE A 69 -3.30 -22.27 7.64
C ILE A 69 -3.52 -23.45 8.60
N SER A 70 -3.88 -23.17 9.86
CA SER A 70 -4.05 -24.19 10.90
C SER A 70 -5.28 -25.08 10.67
N HIS A 71 -6.41 -24.50 10.27
CA HIS A 71 -7.65 -25.23 10.08
C HIS A 71 -7.90 -25.62 8.62
N GLN A 72 -7.01 -25.22 7.71
CA GLN A 72 -7.17 -25.39 6.26
C GLN A 72 -8.54 -24.91 5.77
N HIS A 73 -9.08 -23.89 6.42
CA HIS A 73 -10.43 -23.40 6.21
C HIS A 73 -10.48 -21.90 6.46
N LEU A 74 -11.13 -21.17 5.56
CA LEU A 74 -11.32 -19.74 5.70
C LEU A 74 -12.58 -19.30 4.98
N VAL A 75 -13.31 -18.36 5.58
CA VAL A 75 -14.44 -17.69 4.94
C VAL A 75 -14.12 -16.21 4.83
N LEU A 76 -14.15 -15.68 3.60
CA LEU A 76 -13.93 -14.27 3.35
C LEU A 76 -15.11 -13.66 2.58
N PRO A 77 -15.37 -12.36 2.75
CA PRO A 77 -16.23 -11.64 1.82
C PRO A 77 -15.66 -11.70 0.40
N GLY A 78 -16.49 -11.63 -0.63
CA GLY A 78 -16.04 -11.61 -2.03
C GLY A 78 -17.01 -12.19 -3.06
N GLY A 79 -18.17 -12.70 -2.62
CA GLY A 79 -19.18 -13.28 -3.50
C GLY A 79 -19.87 -12.23 -4.38
N ALA A 80 -20.56 -12.68 -5.43
CA ALA A 80 -21.37 -11.77 -6.25
C ALA A 80 -22.52 -11.19 -5.41
N ARG A 81 -22.92 -9.94 -5.70
CA ARG A 81 -24.00 -9.23 -5.00
C ARG A 81 -25.36 -9.95 -5.03
N THR A 82 -25.53 -10.87 -5.99
CA THR A 82 -26.75 -11.67 -6.21
C THR A 82 -26.72 -13.04 -5.52
N ARG A 83 -25.64 -13.38 -4.82
CA ARG A 83 -25.41 -14.64 -4.12
C ARG A 83 -24.96 -14.37 -2.68
N ASP A 84 -24.73 -15.42 -1.90
CA ASP A 84 -24.15 -15.27 -0.57
C ASP A 84 -22.79 -14.54 -0.71
N TRP A 85 -22.63 -13.40 -0.04
CA TRP A 85 -21.45 -12.54 -0.17
C TRP A 85 -20.17 -13.21 0.38
N ARG A 86 -20.35 -14.30 1.13
CA ARG A 86 -19.28 -15.09 1.73
C ARG A 86 -18.80 -16.17 0.76
N VAL A 87 -17.49 -16.24 0.65
CA VAL A 87 -16.76 -17.22 -0.15
C VAL A 87 -15.99 -18.10 0.81
N GLU A 88 -16.19 -19.41 0.67
CA GLU A 88 -15.54 -20.43 1.46
C GLU A 88 -14.31 -20.97 0.73
N PHE A 89 -13.23 -21.14 1.49
CA PHE A 89 -11.98 -21.72 1.06
C PHE A 89 -11.66 -22.91 1.96
N SER A 90 -11.29 -24.04 1.36
CA SER A 90 -10.98 -25.26 2.10
C SER A 90 -9.78 -25.99 1.51
N GLY A 91 -9.06 -26.73 2.36
CA GLY A 91 -7.85 -27.46 1.99
C GLY A 91 -6.75 -26.53 1.50
N LEU A 92 -6.03 -26.95 0.45
CA LEU A 92 -4.98 -26.15 -0.19
C LEU A 92 -5.50 -24.81 -0.75
N GLY A 93 -6.80 -24.72 -1.07
CA GLY A 93 -7.41 -23.48 -1.55
C GLY A 93 -7.45 -22.37 -0.50
N ALA A 94 -7.29 -22.67 0.79
CA ALA A 94 -7.21 -21.69 1.87
C ALA A 94 -5.83 -21.03 1.99
N LEU A 95 -4.78 -21.58 1.36
CA LEU A 95 -3.42 -21.01 1.44
C LEU A 95 -3.28 -19.72 0.65
N VAL A 96 -3.85 -19.65 -0.56
CA VAL A 96 -3.81 -18.45 -1.42
C VAL A 96 -4.41 -17.22 -0.73
N PRO A 97 -5.63 -17.27 -0.15
CA PRO A 97 -6.16 -16.14 0.60
C PRO A 97 -5.36 -15.88 1.90
N ALA A 98 -4.76 -16.89 2.53
CA ALA A 98 -3.88 -16.68 3.69
C ALA A 98 -2.64 -15.84 3.31
N PHE A 99 -1.98 -16.14 2.18
CA PHE A 99 -0.86 -15.35 1.68
C PHE A 99 -1.27 -13.91 1.34
N SER A 100 -2.45 -13.73 0.76
CA SER A 100 -3.01 -12.39 0.52
C SER A 100 -3.16 -11.60 1.83
N LEU A 101 -3.73 -12.21 2.87
CA LEU A 101 -3.89 -11.58 4.19
C LEU A 101 -2.54 -11.24 4.84
N ILE A 102 -1.53 -12.10 4.71
CA ILE A 102 -0.17 -11.83 5.20
C ILE A 102 0.40 -10.60 4.50
N LEU A 103 0.27 -10.50 3.17
CA LEU A 103 0.76 -9.35 2.42
C LEU A 103 0.05 -8.05 2.78
N PHE A 104 -1.26 -8.09 3.03
CA PHE A 104 -1.99 -6.92 3.54
C PHE A 104 -1.51 -6.52 4.93
N SER A 105 -1.29 -7.49 5.82
CA SER A 105 -0.73 -7.22 7.14
C SER A 105 0.66 -6.58 7.08
N VAL A 106 1.57 -7.12 6.26
CA VAL A 106 2.91 -6.55 6.03
C VAL A 106 2.80 -5.13 5.50
N SER A 107 1.88 -4.86 4.58
CA SER A 107 1.65 -3.52 4.04
C SER A 107 1.23 -2.54 5.12
N PHE A 108 0.30 -2.92 5.99
CA PHE A 108 -0.22 -2.06 7.06
C PHE A 108 0.81 -1.84 8.17
N LEU A 109 1.55 -2.88 8.57
CA LEU A 109 2.68 -2.75 9.51
C LEU A 109 3.76 -1.84 8.95
N SER A 110 4.15 -2.02 7.69
CA SER A 110 5.12 -1.16 7.02
C SER A 110 4.68 0.30 7.02
N LEU A 111 3.37 0.54 6.86
CA LEU A 111 2.79 1.89 6.88
C LEU A 111 2.86 2.51 8.29
N ILE A 112 2.65 1.73 9.35
CA ILE A 112 2.83 2.18 10.74
C ILE A 112 4.30 2.48 11.03
N ILE A 113 5.19 1.56 10.66
CA ILE A 113 6.65 1.68 10.82
C ILE A 113 7.17 2.92 10.09
N SER A 114 6.66 3.20 8.89
CA SER A 114 7.02 4.38 8.09
C SER A 114 6.69 5.70 8.76
N ASN A 115 5.70 5.72 9.65
CA ASN A 115 5.34 6.92 10.39
C ASN A 115 6.20 7.11 11.66
N TYR A 116 6.81 6.05 12.16
CA TYR A 116 7.61 6.09 13.40
C TYR A 116 9.09 6.34 13.10
N LEU A 117 9.63 5.74 12.05
CA LEU A 117 11.01 5.98 11.61
C LEU A 117 11.13 7.30 10.86
N ARG A 118 12.04 8.18 11.33
CA ARG A 118 12.25 9.54 10.83
C ARG A 118 13.29 9.62 9.68
N ASP A 119 13.72 8.48 9.12
CA ASP A 119 15.04 8.34 8.47
C ASP A 119 15.03 7.46 7.18
N PRO A 120 16.13 7.37 6.40
CA PRO A 120 16.24 7.50 4.93
C PRO A 120 15.65 6.36 4.09
N ASN A 121 15.09 5.33 4.70
CA ASN A 121 14.53 4.17 4.00
C ASN A 121 13.05 4.35 3.61
N GLU A 122 12.53 5.58 3.68
CA GLU A 122 11.13 5.90 3.33
C GLU A 122 10.79 5.43 1.91
N GLU A 123 11.71 5.56 0.95
CA GLU A 123 11.48 5.10 -0.43
C GLU A 123 11.41 3.57 -0.54
N VAL A 124 12.25 2.85 0.21
CA VAL A 124 12.23 1.37 0.25
C VAL A 124 10.93 0.89 0.87
N LEU A 125 10.53 1.52 1.97
CA LEU A 125 9.31 1.17 2.69
C LEU A 125 8.06 1.49 1.87
N LYS A 126 8.05 2.61 1.13
CA LYS A 126 7.01 2.92 0.14
C LYS A 126 6.89 1.85 -0.94
N LYS A 127 8.02 1.36 -1.47
CA LYS A 127 8.03 0.26 -2.44
C LYS A 127 7.47 -1.02 -1.83
N ILE A 128 7.86 -1.36 -0.60
CA ILE A 128 7.35 -2.54 0.11
C ILE A 128 5.83 -2.42 0.31
N ILE A 129 5.34 -1.31 0.87
CA ILE A 129 3.91 -1.06 1.09
C ILE A 129 3.14 -1.23 -0.22
N LYS A 130 3.60 -0.58 -1.29
CA LYS A 130 2.95 -0.65 -2.61
C LYS A 130 2.95 -2.08 -3.13
N ASN A 131 4.10 -2.73 -3.20
CA ASN A 131 4.23 -4.05 -3.80
C ASN A 131 3.46 -5.11 -3.02
N CYS A 132 3.56 -5.12 -1.69
CA CYS A 132 2.81 -6.04 -0.85
C CYS A 132 1.30 -5.80 -0.97
N PHE A 133 0.85 -4.55 -1.02
CA PHE A 133 -0.58 -4.25 -1.14
C PHE A 133 -1.12 -4.72 -2.49
N TYR A 134 -0.43 -4.41 -3.60
CA TYR A 134 -0.82 -4.85 -4.93
C TYR A 134 -0.76 -6.37 -5.08
N ALA A 135 0.30 -7.02 -4.58
CA ALA A 135 0.41 -8.48 -4.62
C ALA A 135 -0.67 -9.15 -3.78
N GLY A 136 -0.95 -8.64 -2.58
CA GLY A 136 -2.04 -9.11 -1.72
C GLY A 136 -3.39 -8.98 -2.40
N TRP A 137 -3.64 -7.86 -3.07
CA TRP A 137 -4.85 -7.61 -3.84
C TRP A 137 -5.00 -8.59 -5.01
N VAL A 138 -3.96 -8.77 -5.82
CA VAL A 138 -3.98 -9.74 -6.94
C VAL A 138 -4.25 -11.15 -6.43
N LEU A 139 -3.58 -11.59 -5.36
CA LEU A 139 -3.80 -12.91 -4.77
C LEU A 139 -5.21 -13.07 -4.19
N TYR A 140 -5.80 -12.01 -3.63
CA TYR A 140 -7.17 -12.03 -3.12
C TYR A 140 -8.21 -12.24 -4.24
N PHE A 141 -8.03 -11.57 -5.38
CA PHE A 141 -8.92 -11.80 -6.51
C PHE A 141 -8.71 -13.20 -7.11
N ILE A 142 -7.46 -13.63 -7.25
CA ILE A 142 -7.15 -14.99 -7.71
C ILE A 142 -7.76 -16.03 -6.77
N SER A 143 -7.69 -15.82 -5.45
CA SER A 143 -8.32 -16.76 -4.50
C SER A 143 -9.82 -16.84 -4.77
N ILE A 144 -10.53 -15.71 -4.78
CA ILE A 144 -11.99 -15.69 -4.99
C ILE A 144 -12.38 -16.37 -6.30
N PHE A 145 -11.73 -16.06 -7.42
CA PHE A 145 -12.15 -16.57 -8.72
C PHE A 145 -11.80 -18.04 -8.96
N PHE A 146 -10.66 -18.53 -8.45
CA PHE A 146 -10.18 -19.88 -8.76
C PHE A 146 -10.43 -20.89 -7.64
N PHE A 147 -10.39 -20.45 -6.38
CA PHE A 147 -10.45 -21.33 -5.20
C PHE A 147 -11.71 -21.10 -4.36
N GLY A 148 -12.38 -19.97 -4.57
CA GLY A 148 -13.58 -19.60 -3.84
C GLY A 148 -14.76 -20.48 -4.21
N LYS A 149 -15.38 -21.07 -3.19
CA LYS A 149 -16.68 -21.74 -3.32
C LYS A 149 -17.75 -20.91 -2.66
N GLU A 150 -18.96 -21.00 -3.19
CA GLU A 150 -20.13 -20.38 -2.55
C GLU A 150 -20.35 -21.02 -1.18
N TYR A 151 -20.43 -20.18 -0.15
CA TYR A 151 -20.61 -20.64 1.22
C TYR A 151 -21.94 -21.40 1.33
N ARG A 152 -21.88 -22.70 1.65
CA ARG A 152 -23.08 -23.51 1.90
C ARG A 152 -23.20 -23.74 3.40
N ARG A 153 -24.29 -23.25 3.97
CA ARG A 153 -24.62 -23.35 5.39
C ARG A 153 -25.16 -24.71 5.76
#